data_AF-A0A483APZ8-F1
#
_entry.id   AF-A0A483APZ8-F1
#
_cell.length_a   1.000
_cell.length_b   1.000
_cell.length_c   1.000
_cell.angle_alpha   90.00
_cell.angle_beta   90.00
_cell.angle_gamma   90.00
#
_symmetry.space_group_name_H-M   'P 1'
#
loop_
_entity.id
_entity.type
_entity.pdbx_description
1 polymer ?
#
loop_
_entity_poly.entity_id
_entity_poly.type
_entity_poly.pdbx_seq_one_letter_code
_entity_poly.pdbx_strand_id
1 'polypeptide(L)'
;MFSTGKKVLVIAATVISMSSLVQADGKAAYAAGGCAACHGANGKSAIPIYPHLAGQQASYIVKQLKDFQSGARKDPTMSSMAALAKGKEQEIADWLAKQ
;
A
#
# COMPACT_ATOMS: atom_id res chain seq x y z
N MET A 1 -51.63 -6.80 -36.71
CA MET A 1 -50.21 -7.17 -36.89
C MET A 1 -49.40 -6.46 -35.82
N PHE A 2 -49.04 -7.17 -34.75
CA PHE A 2 -48.12 -6.69 -33.73
C PHE A 2 -46.69 -6.94 -34.22
N SER A 3 -45.85 -5.90 -34.30
CA SER A 3 -44.40 -6.07 -34.49
C SER A 3 -43.67 -5.36 -33.37
N THR A 4 -42.95 -6.17 -32.60
CA THR A 4 -42.40 -5.88 -31.27
C THR A 4 -41.13 -5.03 -31.38
N GLY A 5 -41.13 -3.87 -30.71
CA GLY A 5 -39.96 -3.03 -30.55
C GLY A 5 -38.90 -3.69 -29.68
N LYS A 6 -37.71 -3.88 -30.24
CA LYS A 6 -36.54 -4.47 -29.57
C LYS A 6 -35.94 -3.41 -28.64
N LYS A 7 -36.27 -3.48 -27.35
CA LYS A 7 -35.63 -2.68 -26.30
C LYS A 7 -34.19 -3.20 -26.11
N VAL A 8 -33.22 -2.52 -26.71
CA VAL A 8 -31.80 -2.77 -26.44
C VAL A 8 -31.48 -2.11 -25.09
N LEU A 9 -31.46 -2.93 -24.04
CA LEU A 9 -31.01 -2.53 -22.71
C LEU A 9 -29.47 -2.55 -22.73
N VAL A 10 -28.86 -1.37 -22.82
CA VAL A 10 -27.41 -1.20 -22.66
C VAL A 10 -27.09 -1.31 -21.17
N ILE A 11 -26.55 -2.46 -20.74
CA ILE A 11 -25.98 -2.63 -19.41
C ILE A 11 -24.61 -1.95 -19.42
N ALA A 12 -24.54 -0.72 -18.92
CA ALA A 12 -23.28 -0.04 -18.67
C ALA A 12 -22.55 -0.77 -17.52
N ALA A 13 -21.62 -1.65 -17.85
CA ALA A 13 -20.72 -2.29 -16.89
C ALA A 13 -19.78 -1.22 -16.32
N THR A 14 -20.06 -0.74 -15.12
CA THR A 14 -19.18 0.14 -14.36
C THR A 14 -17.93 -0.65 -13.96
N VAL A 15 -16.83 -0.42 -14.66
CA VAL A 15 -15.49 -0.86 -14.25
C VAL A 15 -15.06 -0.04 -13.02
N ILE A 16 -15.44 -0.49 -11.82
CA ILE A 16 -14.93 0.06 -10.58
C ILE A 16 -13.43 -0.28 -10.53
N SER A 17 -12.57 0.74 -10.58
CA SER A 17 -11.11 0.58 -10.56
C SER A 17 -10.66 -0.09 -9.25
N MET A 18 -10.21 -1.34 -9.35
CA MET A 18 -9.65 -2.12 -8.22
C MET A 18 -8.46 -1.42 -7.54
N SER A 19 -7.79 -0.51 -8.26
CA SER A 19 -6.66 0.25 -7.74
C SER A 19 -7.00 1.07 -6.49
N SER A 20 -8.20 1.63 -6.40
CA SER A 20 -8.58 2.51 -5.28
C SER A 20 -8.77 1.74 -3.97
N LEU A 21 -9.24 0.48 -4.04
CA LEU A 21 -9.43 -0.37 -2.86
C LEU A 21 -8.08 -0.77 -2.25
N VAL A 22 -7.15 -1.27 -3.08
CA VAL A 22 -5.79 -1.65 -2.63
C VAL A 22 -5.04 -0.47 -1.99
N GLN A 23 -5.27 0.76 -2.46
CA GLN A 23 -4.66 1.96 -1.88
C GLN A 23 -5.25 2.35 -0.52
N ALA A 24 -6.57 2.21 -0.36
CA ALA A 24 -7.22 2.42 0.93
C ALA A 24 -6.71 1.40 1.96
N ASP A 25 -6.54 0.15 1.53
CA ASP A 25 -5.99 -0.94 2.34
C ASP A 25 -4.52 -0.67 2.72
N GLY A 26 -3.70 -0.23 1.77
CA GLY A 26 -2.30 0.11 2.00
C GLY A 26 -2.08 1.27 2.97
N LYS A 27 -2.88 2.35 2.86
CA LYS A 27 -2.85 3.47 3.81
C LYS A 27 -3.25 3.02 5.21
N ALA A 28 -4.30 2.21 5.31
CA ALA A 28 -4.77 1.67 6.59
C ALA A 28 -3.72 0.75 7.22
N ALA A 29 -3.09 -0.14 6.43
CA ALA A 29 -2.02 -1.02 6.89
C ALA A 29 -0.80 -0.23 7.40
N TYR A 30 -0.39 0.82 6.68
CA TYR A 30 0.72 1.69 7.10
C TYR A 30 0.42 2.43 8.43
N ALA A 31 -0.82 2.92 8.60
CA ALA A 31 -1.23 3.58 9.83
C ALA A 31 -1.33 2.60 11.01
N ALA A 32 -1.98 1.45 10.79
CA ALA A 32 -2.16 0.41 11.81
C ALA A 32 -0.82 -0.22 12.24
N GLY A 33 0.16 -0.29 11.33
CA GLY A 33 1.51 -0.73 11.62
C GLY A 33 2.38 0.29 12.38
N GLY A 34 1.85 1.46 12.72
CA GLY A 34 2.58 2.50 13.47
C GLY A 34 3.70 3.19 12.69
N CYS A 35 3.79 2.95 11.37
CA CYS A 35 4.90 3.41 10.54
C CYS A 35 5.02 4.95 10.51
N ALA A 36 3.87 5.63 10.59
CA ALA A 36 3.76 7.08 10.54
C ALA A 36 4.49 7.80 11.70
N ALA A 37 4.69 7.14 12.84
CA ALA A 37 5.33 7.74 14.00
C ALA A 37 6.78 8.18 13.71
N CYS A 38 7.50 7.44 12.87
CA CYS A 38 8.89 7.74 12.52
C CYS A 38 9.01 8.24 11.07
N HIS A 39 8.24 7.65 10.15
CA HIS A 39 8.36 7.92 8.72
C HIS A 39 7.37 9.00 8.21
N GLY A 40 6.56 9.59 9.10
CA GLY A 40 5.57 10.61 8.77
C GLY A 40 4.29 10.03 8.19
N ALA A 41 3.20 10.79 8.26
CA ALA A 41 1.85 10.35 7.88
C ALA A 41 1.75 9.87 6.42
N ASN A 42 2.52 10.48 5.51
CA ASN A 42 2.56 10.13 4.09
C ASN A 42 3.91 9.54 3.67
N GLY A 43 4.68 8.96 4.61
CA GLY A 43 6.02 8.46 4.33
C GLY A 43 7.08 9.56 4.13
N LYS A 44 6.77 10.83 4.45
CA LYS A 44 7.73 11.94 4.45
C LYS A 44 8.05 12.31 5.90
N SER A 45 9.15 11.79 6.43
CA SER A 45 9.57 12.13 7.80
C SER A 45 9.92 13.61 7.96
N ALA A 46 9.61 14.18 9.13
CA ALA A 46 10.06 15.51 9.52
C ALA A 46 11.42 15.49 10.25
N ILE A 47 11.91 14.30 10.62
CA ILE A 47 13.13 14.12 11.41
C ILE A 47 14.20 13.48 10.52
N PRO A 48 15.37 14.14 10.31
CA PRO A 48 16.36 13.68 9.34
C PRO A 48 16.91 12.26 9.52
N ILE A 49 16.87 11.73 10.74
CA ILE A 49 17.38 10.37 11.02
C ILE A 49 16.46 9.26 10.49
N TYR A 50 15.17 9.57 10.28
CA TYR A 50 14.21 8.61 9.74
C TYR A 50 14.06 8.80 8.23
N PRO A 51 14.28 7.74 7.43
CA PRO A 51 14.23 7.88 5.99
C PRO A 51 12.82 8.19 5.49
N HIS A 52 12.74 8.99 4.42
CA HIS A 52 11.53 9.12 3.63
C HIS A 52 11.25 7.80 2.89
N LEU A 53 10.00 7.34 2.97
CA LEU A 53 9.49 6.16 2.29
C LEU A 53 8.59 6.52 1.10
N ALA A 54 8.05 7.74 1.08
CA ALA A 54 7.21 8.26 0.00
C ALA A 54 7.93 8.23 -1.36
N GLY A 55 7.25 7.80 -2.41
CA GLY A 55 7.76 7.77 -3.78
C GLY A 55 8.83 6.70 -4.01
N GLN A 56 9.14 5.89 -3.01
CA GLN A 56 10.07 4.78 -3.16
C GLN A 56 9.44 3.65 -3.97
N GLN A 57 10.24 2.92 -4.72
CA GLN A 57 9.76 1.81 -5.55
C GLN A 57 9.14 0.73 -4.67
N ALA A 58 7.93 0.27 -5.02
CA ALA A 58 7.21 -0.72 -4.22
C ALA A 58 8.04 -2.00 -3.99
N SER A 59 8.71 -2.49 -5.04
CA SER A 59 9.60 -3.66 -4.96
C SER A 59 10.75 -3.46 -3.98
N TYR A 60 11.29 -2.25 -3.87
CA TYR A 60 12.33 -1.93 -2.90
C TYR A 60 11.78 -1.98 -1.47
N ILE A 61 10.63 -1.35 -1.21
CA ILE A 61 10.01 -1.37 0.12
C ILE A 61 9.69 -2.80 0.57
N VAL A 62 9.09 -3.62 -0.30
CA VAL A 62 8.83 -5.04 -0.02
C VAL A 62 10.11 -5.79 0.30
N LYS A 63 11.17 -5.57 -0.50
CA LYS A 63 12.47 -6.20 -0.25
C LYS A 63 13.01 -5.81 1.12
N GLN A 64 13.00 -4.53 1.48
CA GLN A 64 13.53 -4.07 2.77
C GLN A 64 12.76 -4.66 3.95
N LEU A 65 11.42 -4.67 3.89
CA LEU A 65 10.58 -5.28 4.93
C LEU A 65 10.91 -6.77 5.09
N LYS A 66 11.02 -7.52 4.00
CA LYS A 66 11.39 -8.95 4.04
C LYS A 66 12.82 -9.19 4.53
N ASP A 67 13.75 -8.32 4.17
CA ASP A 67 15.14 -8.42 4.66
C ASP A 67 15.21 -8.19 6.18
N PHE A 68 14.40 -7.27 6.72
CA PHE A 68 14.30 -7.06 8.17
C PHE A 68 13.62 -8.23 8.89
N GLN A 69 12.57 -8.81 8.29
CA GLN A 69 11.86 -9.98 8.84
C GLN A 69 12.73 -11.24 8.87
N SER A 70 13.56 -11.45 7.84
CA SER A 70 14.47 -12.60 7.73
C SER A 70 15.78 -12.40 8.48
N GLY A 71 16.11 -11.17 8.87
CA GLY A 71 17.39 -10.81 9.48
C GLY A 71 18.54 -10.61 8.48
N ALA A 72 18.26 -10.66 7.16
CA ALA A 72 19.23 -10.31 6.13
C ALA A 72 19.65 -8.83 6.21
N ARG A 73 18.74 -7.96 6.65
CA ARG A 73 19.05 -6.59 7.08
C ARG A 73 18.81 -6.47 8.57
N LYS A 74 19.81 -5.94 9.30
CA LYS A 74 19.80 -5.87 10.77
C LYS A 74 19.55 -4.45 11.25
N ASP A 75 18.45 -4.26 11.93
CA ASP A 75 18.12 -3.06 12.72
C ASP A 75 17.06 -3.47 13.76
N PRO A 76 17.33 -3.43 15.07
CA PRO A 76 16.40 -3.98 16.08
C PRO A 76 15.01 -3.34 16.04
N THR A 77 14.95 -2.03 15.78
CA THR A 77 13.70 -1.29 15.70
C THR A 77 12.92 -1.71 14.45
N MET A 78 13.54 -1.64 13.27
CA MET A 78 12.87 -1.99 12.03
C MET A 78 12.61 -3.47 11.86
N SER A 79 13.40 -4.37 12.47
CA SER A 79 13.06 -5.80 12.54
C SER A 79 11.76 -6.04 13.30
N SER A 80 11.55 -5.33 14.41
CA SER A 80 10.30 -5.39 15.18
C SER A 80 9.12 -4.81 14.38
N MET A 81 9.32 -3.64 13.74
CA MET A 81 8.29 -3.01 12.91
C MET A 81 7.94 -3.85 11.67
N ALA A 82 8.93 -4.44 11.01
CA ALA A 82 8.71 -5.26 9.83
C ALA A 82 7.99 -6.57 10.15
N ALA A 83 8.16 -7.12 11.37
CA ALA A 83 7.38 -8.25 11.83
C ALA A 83 5.88 -7.91 11.95
N LEU A 84 5.54 -6.69 12.39
CA LEU A 84 4.15 -6.22 12.45
C LEU A 84 3.53 -5.99 11.06
N ALA A 85 4.36 -5.66 10.06
CA ALA A 85 3.94 -5.48 8.67
C ALA A 85 3.78 -6.81 7.90
N LYS A 86 3.99 -7.97 8.55
CA LYS A 86 4.01 -9.27 7.88
C LYS A 86 2.68 -9.59 7.20
N GLY A 87 2.73 -9.92 5.91
CA GLY A 87 1.55 -10.18 5.08
C GLY A 87 0.86 -8.92 4.54
N LYS A 88 1.38 -7.73 4.88
CA LYS A 88 0.87 -6.42 4.43
C LYS A 88 1.93 -5.62 3.66
N GLU A 89 3.08 -6.22 3.38
CA GLU A 89 4.23 -5.55 2.78
C GLU A 89 3.90 -4.95 1.42
N GLN A 90 3.19 -5.70 0.57
CA GLN A 90 2.84 -5.25 -0.77
C GLN A 90 1.81 -4.11 -0.72
N GLU A 91 0.78 -4.22 0.12
CA GLU A 91 -0.24 -3.17 0.29
C GLU A 91 0.40 -1.85 0.76
N ILE A 92 1.27 -1.93 1.77
CA ILE A 92 2.03 -0.77 2.29
C ILE A 92 2.93 -0.18 1.20
N ALA A 93 3.65 -1.02 0.48
CA ALA A 93 4.59 -0.60 -0.56
C ALA A 93 3.90 0.07 -1.75
N ASP A 94 2.78 -0.48 -2.22
CA ASP A 94 2.03 0.06 -3.35
C ASP A 94 1.39 1.41 -3.03
N TRP A 95 0.99 1.60 -1.77
CA TRP A 95 0.52 2.90 -1.30
C TRP A 95 1.66 3.92 -1.20
N LEU A 96 2.81 3.55 -0.60
CA LEU A 96 3.98 4.43 -0.44
C LEU A 96 4.56 4.90 -1.78
N ALA A 97 4.58 4.03 -2.79
CA ALA A 97 5.09 4.36 -4.14
C ALA A 97 4.31 5.47 -4.84
N LYS A 98 3.12 5.82 -4.34
CA LYS A 98 2.23 6.85 -4.91
C LYS A 98 2.20 8.15 -4.09
N GLN A 99 2.96 8.25 -2.99
CA GLN A 99 3.08 9.44 -2.13
C GLN A 99 4.23 10.37 -2.56
#